data_AF-A0A919MFG2-F1
#
_entry.id   AF-A0A919MFG2-F1
#
_cell.length_a   1.000
_cell.length_b   1.000
_cell.length_c   1.000
_cell.angle_alpha   90.00
_cell.angle_beta   90.00
_cell.angle_gamma   90.00
#
_symmetry.space_group_name_H-M   'P 1'
#
loop_
_entity.id
_entity.type
_entity.pdbx_description
1 polymer ?
#
loop_
_entity_poly.entity_id
_entity_poly.type
_entity_poly.pdbx_seq_one_letter_code
_entity_poly.pdbx_strand_id
1 'polypeptide(L)'
;MGYAVAVRLPAARRFFRTTYDRPWYTALVSVPLATVVVEEVAFRGVLWGLIDRDHGPVWATGVTALLFGLWHLAPERPWTDALFTAVAGVVLGVLRALGGGLLAPVLVHWAADGLGVLAAARVSRSRTQRS
;
A
#
# COMPACT_ATOMS: atom_id res chain seq x y z
N MET A 1 -24.72 -19.27 5.78
CA MET A 1 -24.61 -19.12 4.31
C MET A 1 -24.19 -17.69 4.02
N GLY A 2 -22.95 -17.43 3.58
CA GLY A 2 -22.47 -16.05 3.33
C GLY A 2 -20.97 -15.77 3.45
N TYR A 3 -20.10 -16.78 3.55
CA TYR A 3 -18.63 -16.60 3.66
C TYR A 3 -17.84 -17.03 2.41
N ALA A 4 -18.48 -17.06 1.23
CA ALA A 4 -17.89 -17.65 0.03
C ALA A 4 -17.36 -16.67 -1.03
N VAL A 5 -17.55 -15.35 -0.89
CA VAL A 5 -17.16 -14.42 -1.97
C VAL A 5 -15.85 -13.66 -1.69
N ALA A 6 -15.37 -13.60 -0.45
CA ALA A 6 -14.13 -12.88 -0.12
C ALA A 6 -12.82 -13.67 -0.34
N VAL A 7 -12.88 -14.96 -0.72
CA VAL A 7 -11.71 -15.87 -0.76
C VAL A 7 -11.15 -16.09 -2.19
N ARG A 8 -11.74 -15.43 -3.20
CA ARG A 8 -11.32 -15.55 -4.60
C ARG A 8 -10.35 -14.47 -5.08
N LEU A 9 -10.04 -13.47 -4.24
CA LEU A 9 -9.01 -12.49 -4.56
C LEU A 9 -7.66 -12.98 -3.98
N PRO A 10 -6.63 -13.23 -4.82
CA PRO A 10 -5.29 -13.59 -4.37
C PRO A 10 -4.73 -12.61 -3.32
N ALA A 11 -5.10 -11.33 -3.45
CA ALA A 11 -4.76 -10.25 -2.54
C ALA A 11 -5.22 -10.50 -1.08
N ALA A 12 -6.38 -11.14 -0.87
CA ALA A 12 -6.85 -11.46 0.48
C ALA A 12 -6.00 -12.57 1.10
N ARG A 13 -5.62 -13.61 0.34
CA ARG A 13 -4.82 -14.75 0.84
C ARG A 13 -3.41 -14.34 1.32
N ARG A 14 -2.94 -13.18 0.88
CA ARG A 14 -1.55 -12.70 0.96
C ARG A 14 -1.17 -12.08 2.31
N PHE A 15 -2.11 -11.47 3.03
CA PHE A 15 -1.84 -10.94 4.36
C PHE A 15 -1.73 -12.04 5.44
N PHE A 16 -2.15 -13.28 5.13
CA PHE A 16 -2.40 -14.32 6.14
C PHE A 16 -1.25 -15.32 6.36
N ARG A 17 -0.02 -14.98 5.97
CA ARG A 17 1.18 -15.81 6.24
C ARG A 17 2.12 -15.24 7.30
N THR A 18 2.01 -13.96 7.61
CA THR A 18 2.90 -13.28 8.56
C THR A 18 2.25 -13.22 9.93
N THR A 19 2.92 -13.74 10.95
CA THR A 19 2.54 -13.55 12.34
C THR A 19 3.20 -12.27 12.86
N TYR A 20 2.41 -11.40 13.49
CA TYR A 20 2.91 -10.17 14.10
C TYR A 20 2.80 -10.28 15.62
N ASP A 21 3.92 -10.19 16.33
CA ASP A 21 3.96 -10.28 17.80
C ASP A 21 3.24 -9.09 18.46
N ARG A 22 3.38 -7.89 17.87
CA ARG A 22 2.77 -6.64 18.33
C ARG A 22 2.06 -5.93 17.18
N PRO A 23 0.92 -6.45 16.70
CA PRO A 23 0.29 -6.01 15.46
C PRO A 23 -0.16 -4.55 15.48
N TRP A 24 -0.57 -4.04 16.64
CA TRP A 24 -0.95 -2.63 16.81
C TRP A 24 0.27 -1.70 16.71
N TYR A 25 1.40 -2.07 17.30
CA TYR A 25 2.64 -1.29 17.24
C TYR A 25 3.20 -1.30 15.81
N THR A 26 3.19 -2.47 15.16
CA THR A 26 3.61 -2.60 13.76
C THR A 26 2.74 -1.72 12.85
N ALA A 27 1.41 -1.77 13.00
CA ALA A 27 0.47 -1.01 12.17
C ALA A 27 0.53 0.51 12.40
N LEU A 28 0.72 0.96 13.64
CA LEU A 28 0.63 2.37 14.01
C LEU A 28 1.99 3.10 14.03
N VAL A 29 3.09 2.37 14.18
CA VAL A 29 4.41 2.98 14.41
C VAL A 29 5.43 2.47 13.41
N SER A 30 5.67 1.16 13.37
CA SER A 30 6.78 0.61 12.58
C SER A 30 6.57 0.82 11.08
N VAL A 31 5.40 0.45 10.56
CA VAL A 31 5.08 0.57 9.14
C VAL A 31 5.07 2.03 8.67
N PRO A 32 4.30 2.95 9.27
CA PRO A 32 4.25 4.33 8.79
C PRO A 32 5.61 5.05 8.81
N LEU A 33 6.41 4.84 9.87
CA LEU A 33 7.72 5.48 9.99
C LEU A 33 8.79 4.86 9.10
N ALA A 34 8.77 3.54 8.92
CA ALA A 34 9.81 2.85 8.16
C ALA A 34 9.59 2.91 6.64
N THR A 35 8.34 2.92 6.18
CA THR A 35 8.02 2.80 4.75
C THR A 35 7.17 3.95 4.23
N VAL A 36 5.99 4.20 4.82
CA VAL A 36 5.00 5.13 4.23
C VAL A 36 5.56 6.52 4.03
N VAL A 37 6.21 7.10 5.05
CA VAL A 37 6.77 8.46 4.93
C VAL A 37 7.85 8.52 3.84
N VAL A 38 8.74 7.54 3.82
CA VAL A 38 9.84 7.49 2.84
C VAL A 38 9.29 7.35 1.42
N GLU A 39 8.33 6.45 1.23
CA GLU A 39 7.71 6.19 -0.07
C GLU A 39 6.89 7.38 -0.57
N GLU A 40 6.10 8.02 0.29
CA GLU A 40 5.32 9.20 -0.11
C GLU A 40 6.22 10.40 -0.40
N VAL A 41 7.28 10.61 0.37
CA VAL A 41 8.26 11.69 0.09
C VAL A 41 9.00 11.42 -1.21
N ALA A 42 9.49 10.21 -1.44
CA ALA A 42 10.24 9.88 -2.65
C ALA A 42 9.37 9.97 -3.91
N PHE A 43 8.22 9.28 -3.92
CA PHE A 43 7.39 9.15 -5.11
C PHE A 43 6.46 10.35 -5.32
N ARG A 44 5.78 10.86 -4.28
CA ARG A 44 4.75 11.93 -4.41
C ARG A 44 5.28 13.31 -4.02
N GLY A 45 6.36 13.37 -3.26
CA GLY A 45 7.05 14.62 -2.94
C GLY A 45 8.03 15.00 -4.05
N VAL A 46 9.09 14.20 -4.18
CA VAL A 46 10.23 14.50 -5.07
C VAL A 46 9.91 14.16 -6.51
N LEU A 47 9.69 12.88 -6.85
CA LEU A 47 9.51 12.46 -8.26
C LEU A 47 8.27 13.09 -8.90
N TRP A 48 7.12 13.01 -8.24
CA TRP A 48 5.89 13.62 -8.74
C TRP A 48 6.06 15.13 -8.93
N GLY A 49 6.66 15.83 -7.95
CA GLY A 49 6.89 17.26 -8.03
C GLY A 49 7.91 17.68 -9.09
N LEU A 50 8.86 16.81 -9.46
CA LEU A 50 9.76 17.06 -10.58
C LEU A 50 9.04 16.92 -11.92
N ILE A 51 8.22 15.88 -12.08
CA ILE A 51 7.51 15.61 -13.35
C ILE A 51 6.38 16.62 -13.57
N ASP A 52 5.66 16.99 -12.50
CA ASP A 52 4.52 17.92 -12.58
C ASP A 52 4.92 19.30 -13.11
N ARG A 53 6.13 19.77 -12.77
CA ARG A 53 6.65 21.08 -13.20
C ARG A 53 6.67 21.24 -14.71
N ASP A 54 7.04 20.19 -15.45
CA ASP A 54 7.28 20.26 -16.90
C ASP A 54 6.22 19.52 -17.72
N HIS A 55 5.52 18.53 -17.12
CA HIS A 55 4.60 17.64 -17.82
C HIS A 55 3.19 17.59 -17.22
N GLY A 56 2.97 18.25 -16.08
CA GLY A 56 1.69 18.33 -15.41
C GLY A 56 1.26 17.07 -14.64
N PRO A 57 0.10 17.13 -13.96
CA PRO A 57 -0.25 16.21 -12.88
C PRO A 57 -0.63 14.81 -13.36
N VAL A 58 -1.11 14.70 -14.60
CA VAL A 58 -1.49 13.40 -15.21
C VAL A 58 -0.24 12.57 -15.47
N TRP A 59 0.79 13.15 -16.09
CA TRP A 59 2.06 12.48 -16.33
C TRP A 59 2.79 12.19 -15.03
N ALA A 60 2.81 13.14 -14.10
CA ALA A 60 3.38 12.93 -12.77
C ALA A 60 2.74 11.74 -12.05
N THR A 61 1.41 11.65 -12.09
CA THR A 61 0.67 10.53 -11.49
C THR A 61 0.93 9.21 -12.20
N GLY A 62 0.84 9.17 -13.54
CA GLY A 62 1.04 7.95 -14.31
C GLY A 62 2.44 7.36 -14.17
N VAL A 63 3.47 8.19 -14.31
CA VAL A 63 4.87 7.76 -14.24
C VAL A 63 5.22 7.30 -12.83
N THR A 64 4.88 8.09 -11.80
CA THR A 64 5.21 7.72 -10.43
C THR A 64 4.43 6.49 -9.96
N ALA A 65 3.18 6.31 -10.40
CA ALA A 65 2.41 5.09 -10.13
C ALA A 65 3.04 3.85 -10.76
N LEU A 66 3.51 3.95 -12.01
CA LEU A 66 4.20 2.85 -12.67
C LEU A 66 5.51 2.50 -11.96
N LEU A 67 6.35 3.50 -11.66
CA LEU A 67 7.61 3.29 -10.94
C LEU A 67 7.36 2.71 -9.54
N PHE A 68 6.31 3.15 -8.85
CA PHE A 68 5.93 2.63 -7.55
C PHE A 68 5.52 1.15 -7.62
N GLY A 69 4.75 0.75 -8.64
CA GLY A 69 4.43 -0.65 -8.90
C GLY A 69 5.67 -1.48 -9.21
N LEU A 70 6.55 -1.00 -10.11
CA LEU A 70 7.78 -1.70 -10.49
C LEU A 70 8.74 -1.87 -9.30
N TRP A 71 8.83 -0.87 -8.42
CA TRP A 71 9.59 -0.94 -7.17
C TRP A 71 9.15 -2.09 -6.25
N HIS A 72 7.88 -2.51 -6.35
CA HIS A 72 7.28 -3.57 -5.54
C HIS A 72 7.36 -4.97 -6.16
N LEU A 73 8.01 -5.11 -7.32
CA LEU A 73 8.32 -6.41 -7.88
C LEU A 73 9.31 -7.14 -6.97
N ALA A 74 9.00 -8.40 -6.63
CA ALA A 74 9.87 -9.25 -5.85
C ALA A 74 9.82 -10.68 -6.41
N PRO A 75 10.95 -11.43 -6.45
CA PRO A 75 10.99 -12.78 -7.03
C PRO A 75 9.98 -13.76 -6.43
N GLU A 76 9.71 -13.62 -5.13
CA GLU A 76 8.79 -14.45 -4.37
C GLU A 76 7.32 -14.00 -4.44
N ARG A 77 7.01 -12.93 -5.18
CA ARG A 77 5.67 -12.35 -5.28
C ARG A 77 5.14 -12.37 -6.72
N PRO A 78 3.85 -12.65 -6.94
CA PRO A 78 3.26 -12.57 -8.26
C PRO A 78 3.30 -11.14 -8.80
N TRP A 79 3.54 -10.98 -10.10
CA TRP A 79 3.58 -9.67 -10.78
C TRP A 79 2.29 -8.85 -10.61
N THR A 80 1.15 -9.52 -10.37
CA THR A 80 -0.13 -8.88 -10.07
C THR A 80 -0.08 -8.00 -8.82
N ASP A 81 0.84 -8.29 -7.90
CA ASP A 81 1.06 -7.48 -6.71
C ASP A 81 1.59 -6.09 -7.08
N ALA A 82 2.59 -6.04 -7.96
CA ALA A 82 3.11 -4.79 -8.51
C ALA A 82 2.04 -4.01 -9.29
N LEU A 83 1.18 -4.71 -10.05
CA LEU A 83 0.05 -4.07 -10.74
C LEU A 83 -0.94 -3.44 -9.75
N PHE A 84 -1.32 -4.17 -8.70
CA PHE A 84 -2.21 -3.66 -7.65
C PHE A 84 -1.59 -2.43 -6.97
N THR A 85 -0.29 -2.50 -6.66
CA THR A 85 0.45 -1.37 -6.08
C THR A 85 0.53 -0.18 -7.04
N ALA A 86 0.65 -0.40 -8.35
CA ALA A 86 0.59 0.68 -9.34
C ALA A 86 -0.77 1.36 -9.34
N VAL A 87 -1.87 0.60 -9.26
CA VAL A 87 -3.23 1.16 -9.15
C VAL A 87 -3.39 1.97 -7.87
N ALA A 88 -2.89 1.48 -6.73
CA ALA A 88 -2.85 2.26 -5.50
C ALA A 88 -1.99 3.54 -5.68
N GLY A 89 -0.89 3.45 -6.41
CA GLY A 89 -0.05 4.57 -6.83
C GLY A 89 -0.84 5.65 -7.58
N VAL A 90 -1.71 5.27 -8.51
CA VAL A 90 -2.60 6.21 -9.23
C VAL A 90 -3.53 6.92 -8.26
N VAL A 91 -4.19 6.19 -7.35
CA VAL A 91 -5.09 6.78 -6.34
C VAL A 91 -4.36 7.80 -5.49
N LEU A 92 -3.17 7.45 -4.99
CA LEU A 92 -2.34 8.34 -4.16
C LEU A 92 -1.85 9.56 -4.95
N GLY A 93 -1.49 9.40 -6.22
CA GLY A 93 -1.12 10.52 -7.11
C GLY A 93 -2.28 11.45 -7.40
N VAL A 94 -3.50 10.92 -7.58
CA VAL A 94 -4.72 11.75 -7.71
C VAL A 94 -4.98 12.53 -6.42
N LEU A 95 -4.85 11.90 -5.25
CA LEU A 95 -4.99 12.59 -3.96
C LEU A 95 -3.95 13.70 -3.78
N ARG A 96 -2.71 13.46 -4.23
CA ARG A 96 -1.66 14.49 -4.28
C ARG A 96 -2.05 15.65 -5.19
N ALA A 97 -2.53 15.36 -6.40
CA ALA A 97 -2.94 16.39 -7.36
C ALA A 97 -4.10 17.25 -6.84
N LEU A 98 -5.09 16.62 -6.19
CA LEU A 98 -6.26 17.31 -5.64
C LEU A 98 -5.94 18.10 -4.37
N GLY A 99 -5.05 17.59 -3.51
CA GLY A 99 -4.74 18.20 -2.22
C GLY A 99 -3.52 19.12 -2.21
N GLY A 100 -2.66 19.08 -3.23
CA GLY A 100 -1.39 19.83 -3.31
C GLY A 100 -0.31 19.42 -2.30
N GLY A 101 -0.67 18.63 -1.28
CA GLY A 101 0.19 18.20 -0.17
C GLY A 101 0.38 16.69 -0.09
N LEU A 102 1.21 16.24 0.87
CA LEU A 102 1.43 14.80 1.14
C LEU A 102 0.51 14.23 2.21
N LEU A 103 -0.23 15.06 2.94
CA LEU A 103 -1.03 14.59 4.07
C LEU A 103 -2.09 13.57 3.64
N ALA A 104 -2.88 13.89 2.62
CA ALA A 104 -3.91 12.99 2.10
C ALA A 104 -3.35 11.63 1.63
N PRO A 105 -2.33 11.58 0.74
CA PRO A 105 -1.78 10.29 0.33
C PRO A 105 -1.09 9.54 1.49
N VAL A 106 -0.36 10.22 2.38
CA VAL A 106 0.25 9.58 3.56
C VAL A 106 -0.80 8.92 4.45
N LEU A 107 -1.90 9.61 4.77
CA LEU A 107 -2.95 9.06 5.62
C LEU A 107 -3.64 7.85 4.97
N VAL A 108 -3.92 7.92 3.67
CA VAL A 108 -4.57 6.82 2.94
C VAL A 108 -3.64 5.62 2.81
N HIS A 109 -2.37 5.83 2.48
CA HIS A 109 -1.37 4.79 2.38
C HIS A 109 -1.15 4.11 3.75
N TRP A 110 -0.98 4.91 4.80
CA TRP A 110 -0.86 4.39 6.16
C TRP A 110 -2.09 3.59 6.57
N ALA A 111 -3.30 4.09 6.31
CA ALA A 111 -4.53 3.36 6.64
C ALA A 111 -4.60 2.01 5.91
N ALA A 112 -4.25 1.96 4.62
CA ALA A 112 -4.27 0.73 3.83
C ALA A 112 -3.30 -0.33 4.40
N ASP A 113 -2.07 0.08 4.70
CA ASP A 113 -1.05 -0.82 5.25
C ASP A 113 -1.38 -1.28 6.67
N GLY A 114 -1.81 -0.35 7.53
CA GLY A 114 -2.20 -0.62 8.90
C GLY A 114 -3.37 -1.60 8.97
N LEU A 115 -4.39 -1.41 8.12
CA LEU A 115 -5.51 -2.35 8.00
C LEU A 115 -5.04 -3.74 7.52
N GLY A 116 -4.09 -3.80 6.60
CA GLY A 116 -3.46 -5.05 6.15
C GLY A 116 -2.80 -5.83 7.28
N VAL A 117 -1.99 -5.16 8.11
CA VAL A 117 -1.32 -5.74 9.28
C VAL A 117 -2.34 -6.25 10.31
N LEU A 118 -3.37 -5.46 10.60
CA LEU A 118 -4.40 -5.84 11.58
C LEU A 118 -5.26 -7.02 11.08
N ALA A 119 -5.60 -7.04 9.79
CA ALA A 119 -6.31 -8.16 9.18
C ALA A 119 -5.49 -9.46 9.24
N ALA A 120 -4.18 -9.37 8.92
CA ALA A 120 -3.23 -10.47 9.05
C ALA A 120 -3.19 -11.04 10.48
N ALA A 121 -3.11 -10.15 11.48
CA ALA A 121 -3.07 -10.52 12.89
C ALA A 121 -4.37 -11.20 13.37
N ARG A 122 -5.53 -10.76 12.87
CA ARG A 122 -6.83 -11.36 13.24
C ARG A 122 -6.98 -12.78 12.69
N VAL A 123 -6.51 -13.03 11.47
CA VAL A 123 -6.62 -14.35 10.83
C VAL A 123 -5.57 -15.34 11.35
N SER A 124 -4.38 -14.88 11.71
CA SER A 124 -3.39 -15.75 12.36
C SER A 124 -3.90 -16.25 13.72
N ARG A 125 -4.52 -15.38 14.53
CA ARG A 125 -5.12 -15.78 15.81
C ARG A 125 -6.24 -16.82 15.69
N SER A 126 -7.07 -16.76 14.64
CA SER A 126 -8.18 -17.71 14.45
C SER A 126 -7.72 -19.09 13.98
N ARG A 127 -6.51 -19.22 13.41
CA ARG A 127 -5.88 -20.49 13.09
C ARG A 127 -5.33 -21.20 14.32
N THR A 128 -4.67 -20.46 15.21
CA THR A 128 -4.10 -21.02 16.46
C THR A 128 -5.17 -21.53 17.43
N GLN A 129 -6.39 -20.99 17.42
CA GLN A 129 -7.49 -21.47 18.26
C GLN A 129 -8.20 -22.73 17.72
N ARG A 130 -7.91 -23.18 16.49
CA ARG A 130 -8.55 -24.35 15.86
C ARG A 130 -7.66 -25.59 15.80
N SER A 131 -6.43 -25.52 16.33
CA SER A 131 -5.47 -26.62 16.46
C SER A 131 -5.38 -27.07 17.92
#